data_AF-A0A2V9NM27-F1
#
_entry.id   AF-A0A2V9NM27-F1
#
_cell.length_a   1.000
_cell.length_b   1.000
_cell.length_c   1.000
_cell.angle_alpha   90.00
_cell.angle_beta   90.00
_cell.angle_gamma   90.00
#
_symmetry.space_group_name_H-M   'P 1'
#
loop_
_entity.id
_entity.type
_entity.pdbx_description
1 polymer ?
#
loop_
_entity_poly.entity_id
_entity_poly.type
_entity_poly.pdbx_seq_one_letter_code
_entity_poly.pdbx_strand_id
1 'polypeptide(L)'
;MVGNRSAALSNLQHALDLAPNDAEVRFRAALVYNQLDDTEQTLSFLEKAIAAGYPPSAIRDTPDFDHLRDNPRVQILLKKI
;
A
#
# COMPACT_ATOMS: atom_id res chain seq x y z
N MET A 1 -7.24 -5.30 -20.20
CA MET A 1 -6.05 -4.59 -20.74
C MET A 1 -4.85 -4.92 -19.87
N VAL A 2 -4.00 -5.87 -20.28
CA VAL A 2 -2.85 -6.38 -19.49
C VAL A 2 -1.64 -5.42 -19.52
N GLY A 3 -1.69 -4.35 -20.33
CA GLY A 3 -0.60 -3.39 -20.49
C GLY A 3 -0.30 -2.51 -19.26
N ASN A 4 -1.27 -2.23 -18.41
CA ASN A 4 -1.09 -1.28 -17.30
C ASN A 4 -0.39 -1.90 -16.07
N ARG A 5 -0.46 -3.22 -15.88
CA ARG A 5 0.15 -3.90 -14.72
C ARG A 5 1.68 -3.81 -14.73
N SER A 6 2.28 -4.11 -15.88
CA SER A 6 3.75 -4.11 -16.02
C SER A 6 4.32 -2.70 -15.89
N ALA A 7 3.66 -1.71 -16.51
CA ALA A 7 4.05 -0.31 -16.41
C ALA A 7 3.90 0.24 -14.98
N ALA A 8 2.81 -0.10 -14.27
CA ALA A 8 2.61 0.32 -12.89
C ALA A 8 3.68 -0.25 -11.96
N LEU A 9 4.01 -1.54 -12.10
CA LEU A 9 5.08 -2.17 -11.32
C LEU A 9 6.46 -1.60 -11.64
N SER A 10 6.76 -1.33 -12.92
CA SER A 10 8.03 -0.71 -13.30
C SER A 10 8.17 0.70 -12.72
N ASN A 11 7.14 1.53 -12.83
CA ASN A 11 7.13 2.87 -12.23
C ASN A 11 7.24 2.80 -10.70
N LEU A 12 6.59 1.83 -10.08
CA LEU A 12 6.66 1.63 -8.65
C LEU A 12 8.07 1.23 -8.21
N GLN A 13 8.70 0.31 -8.94
CA GLN A 13 10.08 -0.12 -8.67
C GLN A 13 11.04 1.07 -8.73
N HIS A 14 10.91 1.92 -9.75
CA HIS A 14 11.69 3.15 -9.85
C HIS A 14 11.46 4.09 -8.65
N ALA A 15 10.21 4.26 -8.20
CA ALA A 15 9.91 5.08 -7.04
C ALA A 15 10.54 4.52 -5.75
N LEU A 16 10.48 3.19 -5.57
CA LEU A 16 11.10 2.50 -4.44
C LEU A 16 12.63 2.57 -4.50
N ASP A 17 13.24 2.56 -5.68
CA ASP A 17 14.70 2.70 -5.82
C ASP A 17 15.16 4.12 -5.50
N LEU A 18 14.37 5.14 -5.90
CA LEU A 18 14.67 6.55 -5.62
C LEU A 18 14.50 6.91 -4.14
N ALA A 19 13.47 6.35 -3.50
CA ALA A 19 13.13 6.67 -2.12
C ALA A 19 12.65 5.42 -1.36
N PRO A 20 13.56 4.46 -1.07
CA PRO A 20 13.19 3.18 -0.47
C PRO A 20 12.64 3.32 0.95
N ASN A 21 12.93 4.44 1.60
CA ASN A 21 12.55 4.75 2.97
C ASN A 21 11.36 5.71 3.10
N ASP A 22 10.81 6.16 1.99
CA ASP A 22 9.70 7.10 2.00
C ASP A 22 8.37 6.37 2.30
N ALA A 23 7.63 6.91 3.25
CA ALA A 23 6.37 6.35 3.73
C ALA A 23 5.25 6.48 2.68
N GLU A 24 5.22 7.59 1.94
CA GLU A 24 4.27 7.85 0.84
C GLU A 24 4.56 6.94 -0.36
N VAL A 25 5.83 6.68 -0.68
CA VAL A 25 6.18 5.73 -1.75
C VAL A 25 5.71 4.31 -1.40
N ARG A 26 5.88 3.89 -0.15
CA ARG A 26 5.38 2.58 0.32
C ARG A 26 3.86 2.51 0.33
N PHE A 27 3.18 3.59 0.67
CA PHE A 27 1.73 3.68 0.57
C PHE A 27 1.26 3.55 -0.89
N ARG A 28 1.91 4.24 -1.83
CA ARG A 28 1.62 4.11 -3.27
C ARG A 28 1.89 2.70 -3.80
N ALA A 29 2.91 2.02 -3.27
CA ALA A 29 3.14 0.61 -3.55
C ALA A 29 1.93 -0.25 -3.19
N ALA A 30 1.40 -0.07 -1.98
CA ALA A 30 0.20 -0.77 -1.55
C ALA A 30 -0.98 -0.53 -2.49
N LEU A 31 -1.22 0.71 -2.93
CA LEU A 31 -2.28 1.02 -3.90
C LEU A 31 -2.09 0.28 -5.24
N VAL A 32 -0.86 0.24 -5.75
CA VAL A 32 -0.59 -0.49 -7.00
C VAL A 32 -0.85 -1.98 -6.81
N TYR A 33 -0.34 -2.62 -5.76
CA TYR A 33 -0.60 -4.04 -5.52
C TYR A 33 -2.08 -4.35 -5.29
N ASN A 34 -2.81 -3.43 -4.67
CA ASN A 34 -4.24 -3.54 -4.44
C ASN A 34 -5.03 -3.57 -5.76
N GLN A 35 -4.65 -2.71 -6.70
CA GLN A 35 -5.22 -2.70 -8.05
C GLN A 35 -4.87 -3.95 -8.88
N LEU A 36 -3.88 -4.72 -8.42
CA LEU A 36 -3.46 -5.98 -9.05
C LEU A 36 -4.07 -7.20 -8.37
N ASP A 37 -5.04 -7.01 -7.48
CA ASP A 37 -5.65 -8.03 -6.62
C ASP A 37 -4.63 -8.78 -5.74
N ASP A 38 -3.45 -8.19 -5.51
CA ASP A 38 -2.40 -8.75 -4.66
C ASP A 38 -2.53 -8.22 -3.23
N THR A 39 -3.50 -8.79 -2.51
CA THR A 39 -3.81 -8.39 -1.13
C THR A 39 -2.61 -8.58 -0.20
N GLU A 40 -1.84 -9.66 -0.35
CA GLU A 40 -0.69 -9.93 0.54
C GLU A 40 0.40 -8.85 0.40
N GLN A 41 0.75 -8.47 -0.83
CA GLN A 41 1.70 -7.37 -1.05
C GLN A 41 1.14 -6.04 -0.57
N THR A 42 -0.15 -5.78 -0.81
CA THR A 42 -0.83 -4.58 -0.32
C THR A 42 -0.64 -4.41 1.18
N LEU A 43 -0.96 -5.45 1.95
CA LEU A 43 -0.83 -5.44 3.42
C LEU A 43 0.62 -5.24 3.86
N SER A 44 1.57 -5.94 3.22
CA SER A 44 3.00 -5.79 3.54
C SER A 44 3.49 -4.36 3.35
N PHE A 45 3.06 -3.69 2.28
CA PHE A 45 3.45 -2.31 2.01
C PHE A 45 2.73 -1.30 2.93
N LEU A 46 1.48 -1.55 3.31
CA LEU A 46 0.78 -0.74 4.33
C LEU A 46 1.47 -0.82 5.70
N GLU A 47 1.90 -2.02 6.12
CA GLU A 47 2.68 -2.23 7.35
C GLU A 47 3.98 -1.41 7.33
N LYS A 48 4.72 -1.49 6.22
CA LYS A 48 5.98 -0.75 6.04
C LYS A 48 5.75 0.76 5.99
N ALA A 49 4.66 1.22 5.36
CA ALA A 49 4.31 2.63 5.30
C ALA A 49 4.04 3.18 6.71
N ILE A 50 3.21 2.49 7.49
CA ILE A 50 2.91 2.88 8.89
C ILE A 50 4.18 2.87 9.74
N ALA A 51 5.02 1.83 9.62
CA ALA A 51 6.29 1.74 10.32
C ALA A 51 7.26 2.88 9.95
N ALA A 52 7.12 3.46 8.76
CA ALA A 52 7.89 4.60 8.27
C ALA A 52 7.31 5.96 8.66
N GLY A 53 6.20 5.98 9.42
CA GLY A 53 5.53 7.21 9.85
C GLY A 53 4.36 7.63 8.97
N TYR A 54 3.89 6.80 8.03
CA TYR A 54 2.68 7.10 7.29
C TYR A 54 1.48 7.10 8.23
N PRO A 55 0.62 8.13 8.19
CA PRO A 55 -0.53 8.21 9.09
C PRO A 55 -1.54 7.10 8.77
N PRO A 56 -1.88 6.21 9.72
CA PRO A 56 -2.84 5.15 9.45
C PRO A 56 -4.25 5.68 9.21
N SER A 57 -4.56 6.90 9.65
CA SER A 57 -5.80 7.61 9.28
C SER A 57 -5.90 7.80 7.76
N ALA A 58 -4.82 8.17 7.08
CA ALA A 58 -4.83 8.32 5.62
C ALA A 58 -5.12 6.99 4.92
N ILE A 59 -4.59 5.87 5.44
CA ILE A 59 -4.90 4.52 4.94
C ILE A 59 -6.38 4.20 5.13
N ARG A 60 -6.93 4.49 6.31
CA ARG A 60 -8.35 4.28 6.59
C ARG A 60 -9.26 5.11 5.68
N ASP A 61 -8.87 6.35 5.40
CA ASP A 61 -9.65 7.31 4.62
C ASP A 61 -9.50 7.09 3.09
N THR A 62 -8.69 6.12 2.68
CA THR A 62 -8.48 5.74 1.27
C THR A 62 -9.54 4.74 0.80
N PRO A 63 -10.42 5.09 -0.16
CA PRO A 63 -11.51 4.22 -0.62
C PRO A 63 -11.04 2.92 -1.27
N ASP A 64 -9.87 2.91 -1.92
CA ASP A 64 -9.28 1.71 -2.54
C ASP A 64 -9.10 0.56 -1.55
N PHE A 65 -8.95 0.86 -0.26
CA PHE A 65 -8.79 -0.14 0.81
C PHE A 65 -10.09 -0.47 1.56
N ASP A 66 -11.24 0.04 1.10
CA ASP A 66 -12.54 -0.23 1.75
C ASP A 66 -12.81 -1.73 1.85
N HIS A 67 -12.48 -2.49 0.80
CA HIS A 67 -12.64 -3.95 0.77
C HIS A 67 -11.68 -4.68 1.71
N LEU A 68 -10.60 -4.02 2.16
CA LEU A 68 -9.64 -4.57 3.12
C LEU A 68 -9.98 -4.22 4.56
N ARG A 69 -10.99 -3.38 4.82
CA ARG A 69 -11.38 -2.98 6.20
C ARG A 69 -11.86 -4.16 7.04
N ASP A 70 -12.43 -5.17 6.40
CA ASP A 70 -12.85 -6.42 7.06
C ASP A 70 -11.68 -7.39 7.29
N ASN A 71 -10.50 -7.11 6.70
CA ASN A 71 -9.33 -7.94 6.90
C ASN A 71 -8.78 -7.77 8.33
N PRO A 72 -8.62 -8.86 9.10
CA PRO A 72 -8.11 -8.79 10.47
C PRO A 72 -6.74 -8.10 10.58
N ARG A 73 -5.87 -8.28 9.57
CA ARG A 73 -4.55 -7.64 9.54
C ARG A 73 -4.67 -6.13 9.45
N VAL A 74 -5.53 -5.61 8.57
CA VAL A 74 -5.79 -4.17 8.46
C VAL A 74 -6.37 -3.62 9.75
N GLN A 75 -7.31 -4.33 10.38
CA GLN A 75 -7.87 -3.90 11.65
C GLN A 75 -6.81 -3.80 12.76
N ILE A 76 -5.87 -4.74 12.81
CA ILE A 76 -4.74 -4.71 13.76
C ILE A 76 -3.82 -3.52 13.47
N LEU A 77 -3.53 -3.27 12.19
CA LEU A 77 -2.73 -2.13 11.74
C LEU A 77 -3.35 -0.79 12.13
N LEU A 78 -4.65 -0.63 11.89
CA LEU A 78 -5.39 0.61 12.16
C LEU A 78 -5.74 0.81 13.63
N LYS A 79 -5.72 -0.25 14.46
CA LYS A 79 -5.92 -0.16 15.92
C LYS A 79 -4.66 0.16 16.71
N LYS A 80 -3.47 0.04 16.10
CA LYS A 80 -2.18 0.19 16.79
C LYS A 80 -1.77 1.65 17.09
N ILE A 81 -2.70 2.60 16.97
CA ILE A 81 -2.50 4.05 17.11
C ILE A 81 -3.11 4.56 18.40
#